data_AF-A0A0D9A3L0-F1
#
_entry.id   AF-A0A0D9A3L0-F1
#
_cell.length_a   1.000
_cell.length_b   1.000
_cell.length_c   1.000
_cell.angle_alpha   90.00
_cell.angle_beta   90.00
_cell.angle_gamma   90.00
#
_symmetry.space_group_name_H-M   'P 1'
#
loop_
_entity.id
_entity.type
_entity.pdbx_description
1 polymer ?
#
loop_
_entity_poly.entity_id
_entity_poly.type
_entity_poly.pdbx_seq_one_letter_code
_entity_poly.pdbx_strand_id
1 'polypeptide(L)'
;MAKQTILLGAAPTGVGGDTPRTAFTKAQQNFDELYARDAQLGSAANANIGTALGNVMAVGAFGIGSAAPAISTTMNEFVTQCKIVTPSTQYVSNLPGLSYGTRLDLAYPGSTLGSQIMMGISPGNIIGFRSGDYATAAFNIIYHTGNTTRAADGTLKAI
;
A
#
# COMPACT_ATOMS: atom_id res chain seq x y z
N MET A 1 34.97 -2.94 -9.30
CA MET A 1 36.08 -3.87 -9.61
C MET A 1 35.75 -5.22 -8.99
N ALA A 2 36.61 -6.24 -9.15
CA ALA A 2 36.37 -7.51 -8.45
C ALA A 2 37.05 -7.44 -7.08
N LYS A 3 36.44 -8.06 -6.05
CA LYS A 3 37.01 -8.18 -4.71
C LYS A 3 38.46 -8.67 -4.79
N GLN A 4 39.38 -7.90 -4.20
CA GLN A 4 40.76 -8.31 -4.02
C GLN A 4 40.90 -9.22 -2.79
N THR A 5 41.68 -10.29 -2.90
CA THR A 5 41.95 -11.21 -1.79
C THR A 5 43.43 -11.16 -1.42
N ILE A 6 43.70 -11.05 -0.12
CA ILE A 6 45.06 -11.09 0.43
C ILE A 6 45.55 -12.54 0.39
N LEU A 7 46.73 -12.75 -0.18
CA LEU A 7 47.41 -14.04 -0.17
C LEU A 7 48.22 -14.15 1.12
N LEU A 8 47.87 -15.10 1.98
CA LEU A 8 48.53 -15.28 3.29
C LEU A 8 49.83 -16.10 3.22
N GLY A 9 50.09 -16.78 2.10
CA GLY A 9 51.23 -17.69 1.95
C GLY A 9 51.04 -19.02 2.67
N ALA A 10 52.12 -19.82 2.76
CA ALA A 10 52.11 -21.12 3.42
C ALA A 10 52.28 -20.98 4.95
N ALA A 11 51.38 -21.58 5.73
CA ALA A 11 51.53 -21.64 7.19
C ALA A 11 52.75 -22.51 7.60
N PRO A 12 53.44 -22.21 8.72
CA PRO A 12 53.18 -21.12 9.66
C PRO A 12 53.90 -19.81 9.30
N THR A 13 54.77 -19.82 8.28
CA THR A 13 55.72 -18.73 8.02
C THR A 13 55.16 -17.62 7.13
N GLY A 14 54.08 -17.88 6.40
CA GLY A 14 53.48 -16.94 5.44
C GLY A 14 54.30 -16.76 4.15
N VAL A 15 55.30 -17.63 3.90
CA VAL A 15 56.15 -17.55 2.71
C VAL A 15 55.29 -17.73 1.44
N GLY A 16 55.55 -16.89 0.43
CA GLY A 16 54.76 -16.82 -0.81
C GLY A 16 53.48 -15.99 -0.69
N GLY A 17 53.24 -15.34 0.46
CA GLY A 17 52.14 -14.40 0.65
C GLY A 17 52.42 -12.99 0.12
N ASP A 18 51.40 -12.14 0.20
CA ASP A 18 51.52 -10.71 -0.07
C ASP A 18 52.47 -10.03 0.93
N THR A 19 53.23 -9.06 0.44
CA THR A 19 53.94 -8.13 1.32
C THR A 19 52.92 -7.30 2.11
N PRO A 20 53.30 -6.70 3.26
CA PRO A 20 52.42 -5.77 3.96
C PRO A 20 51.87 -4.67 3.02
N ARG A 21 52.72 -4.13 2.13
CA ARG A 21 52.30 -3.10 1.16
C ARG A 21 51.21 -3.62 0.21
N THR A 22 51.43 -4.75 -0.46
CA THR A 22 50.45 -5.28 -1.44
C THR A 22 49.16 -5.71 -0.76
N ALA A 23 49.23 -6.28 0.44
CA ALA A 23 48.06 -6.61 1.26
C ALA A 23 47.25 -5.35 1.63
N PHE A 24 47.90 -4.29 2.12
CA PHE A 24 47.21 -3.03 2.45
C PHE A 24 46.66 -2.31 1.22
N THR A 25 47.34 -2.35 0.07
CA THR A 25 46.80 -1.80 -1.19
C THR A 25 45.53 -2.54 -1.62
N LYS A 26 45.51 -3.87 -1.55
CA LYS A 26 44.31 -4.67 -1.85
C LYS A 26 43.15 -4.34 -0.89
N ALA A 27 43.46 -4.16 0.39
CA ALA A 27 42.46 -3.76 1.39
C ALA A 27 41.89 -2.35 1.08
N GLN A 28 42.75 -1.36 0.81
CA GLN A 28 42.32 0.00 0.46
C GLN A 28 41.43 -0.01 -0.78
N GLN A 29 41.83 -0.73 -1.84
CA GLN A 29 41.04 -0.84 -3.06
C GLN A 29 39.64 -1.43 -2.81
N ASN A 30 39.54 -2.44 -1.94
CA ASN A 30 38.23 -2.98 -1.55
C ASN A 30 37.39 -1.95 -0.76
N PHE A 31 38.00 -1.16 0.13
CA PHE A 31 37.28 -0.11 0.86
C PHE A 31 36.82 1.01 -0.06
N ASP A 32 37.68 1.48 -0.96
CA ASP A 32 37.35 2.51 -1.95
C ASP A 32 36.18 2.06 -2.83
N GLU A 33 36.17 0.79 -3.24
CA GLU A 33 35.05 0.19 -3.98
C GLU A 33 33.75 0.19 -3.18
N LEU A 34 33.78 -0.19 -1.90
CA LEU A 34 32.59 -0.20 -1.04
C LEU A 34 32.03 1.20 -0.83
N TYR A 35 32.88 2.19 -0.53
CA TYR A 35 32.44 3.58 -0.35
C TYR A 35 31.94 4.20 -1.66
N ALA A 36 32.57 3.88 -2.79
CA ALA A 36 32.07 4.33 -4.10
C ALA A 36 30.70 3.71 -4.40
N ARG A 37 30.48 2.43 -4.05
CA ARG A 37 29.18 1.79 -4.22
C ARG A 37 28.11 2.42 -3.33
N ASP A 38 28.44 2.68 -2.06
CA ASP A 38 27.54 3.32 -1.10
C ASP A 38 27.13 4.73 -1.57
N ALA A 39 28.07 5.52 -2.08
CA ALA A 39 27.78 6.84 -2.67
C ALA A 39 26.88 6.78 -3.92
N GLN A 40 26.84 5.64 -4.62
CA GLN A 40 25.93 5.40 -5.74
C GLN A 40 24.58 4.83 -5.31
N LEU A 41 24.44 4.36 -4.07
CA LEU A 41 23.14 3.99 -3.53
C LEU A 41 22.31 5.26 -3.42
N GLY A 42 21.30 5.40 -4.28
CA GLY A 42 20.40 6.55 -4.25
C GLY A 42 19.64 6.66 -2.92
N SER A 43 18.95 7.78 -2.72
CA SER A 43 18.18 8.04 -1.50
C SER A 43 17.18 6.93 -1.12
N ALA A 44 16.69 6.16 -2.10
CA ALA A 44 15.79 5.03 -1.87
C ALA A 44 16.44 3.84 -1.14
N ALA A 45 17.72 3.57 -1.35
CA ALA A 45 18.41 2.42 -0.76
C ALA A 45 18.77 2.62 0.73
N ASN A 46 18.80 3.88 1.17
CA ASN A 46 19.05 4.28 2.56
C ASN A 46 17.77 4.69 3.30
N ALA A 47 16.61 4.56 2.65
CA ALA A 47 15.34 4.96 3.24
C ALA A 47 14.78 3.86 4.16
N ASN A 48 14.29 4.28 5.34
CA ASN A 48 13.45 3.42 6.16
C ASN A 48 12.09 3.26 5.47
N ILE A 49 11.83 2.11 4.84
CA ILE A 49 10.55 1.87 4.15
C ILE A 49 9.49 1.37 5.14
N GLY A 50 8.30 1.97 5.12
CA GLY A 50 7.16 1.50 5.91
C GLY A 50 6.05 2.55 6.07
N THR A 51 5.09 2.29 6.95
CA THR A 51 3.94 3.18 7.20
C THR A 51 4.01 3.92 8.54
N ALA A 52 5.08 3.74 9.31
CA ALA A 52 5.31 4.47 10.56
C ALA A 52 5.77 5.91 10.29
N LEU A 53 5.56 6.80 11.27
CA LEU A 53 6.05 8.18 11.21
C LEU A 53 7.57 8.21 11.00
N GLY A 54 8.02 9.03 10.06
CA GLY A 54 9.44 9.15 9.70
C GLY A 54 9.94 8.18 8.62
N ASN A 55 9.12 7.21 8.20
CA ASN A 55 9.47 6.31 7.11
C ASN A 55 9.07 6.86 5.73
N VAL A 56 9.77 6.40 4.69
CA VAL A 56 9.34 6.55 3.29
C VAL A 56 8.26 5.51 3.01
N MET A 57 7.12 5.95 2.49
CA MET A 57 6.00 5.07 2.18
C MET A 57 6.20 4.38 0.83
N ALA A 58 6.05 3.05 0.80
CA ALA A 58 6.12 2.28 -0.44
C ALA A 58 4.89 2.54 -1.34
N VAL A 59 5.07 2.42 -2.67
CA VAL A 59 3.95 2.46 -3.63
C VAL A 59 2.94 1.36 -3.29
N GLY A 60 1.65 1.67 -3.35
CA GLY A 60 0.59 0.72 -3.02
C GLY A 60 0.22 0.66 -1.54
N ALA A 61 0.92 1.39 -0.66
CA ALA A 61 0.52 1.50 0.74
C ALA A 61 -0.92 2.04 0.85
N PHE A 62 -1.71 1.43 1.75
CA PHE A 62 -3.14 1.73 1.95
C PHE A 62 -4.02 1.56 0.70
N GLY A 63 -3.52 0.83 -0.31
CA GLY A 63 -4.27 0.48 -1.52
C GLY A 63 -4.15 1.47 -2.68
N ILE A 64 -3.53 2.64 -2.49
CA ILE A 64 -3.33 3.63 -3.58
C ILE A 64 -2.06 3.32 -4.37
N GLY A 65 -2.19 3.14 -5.68
CA GLY A 65 -1.08 2.79 -6.57
C GLY A 65 -0.76 1.30 -6.64
N SER A 66 -1.59 0.45 -6.03
CA SER A 66 -1.55 -1.01 -6.22
C SER A 66 -2.39 -1.43 -7.44
N ALA A 67 -2.06 -2.57 -8.06
CA ALA A 67 -2.86 -3.11 -9.17
C ALA A 67 -4.30 -3.44 -8.73
N ALA A 68 -4.49 -3.84 -7.47
CA ALA A 68 -5.78 -4.02 -6.83
C ALA A 68 -5.63 -3.87 -5.29
N PRO A 69 -6.50 -3.11 -4.61
CA PRO A 69 -6.46 -3.02 -3.16
C PRO A 69 -6.88 -4.36 -2.52
N ALA A 70 -6.53 -4.56 -1.25
CA ALA A 70 -6.89 -5.78 -0.54
C ALA A 70 -8.42 -5.95 -0.41
N ILE A 71 -8.89 -7.20 -0.45
CA ILE A 71 -10.28 -7.54 -0.11
C ILE A 71 -10.50 -7.25 1.37
N SER A 72 -11.56 -6.53 1.67
CA SER A 72 -11.96 -6.22 3.04
C SER A 72 -12.66 -7.40 3.70
N THR A 73 -12.33 -7.64 4.96
CA THR A 73 -13.05 -8.59 5.83
C THR A 73 -14.33 -8.00 6.41
N THR A 74 -14.42 -6.67 6.54
CA THR A 74 -15.56 -5.98 7.16
C THR A 74 -15.74 -4.56 6.63
N MET A 75 -16.98 -4.09 6.53
CA MET A 75 -17.27 -2.68 6.23
C MET A 75 -16.79 -1.71 7.31
N ASN A 76 -16.47 -2.19 8.53
CA ASN A 76 -16.13 -1.34 9.68
C ASN A 76 -14.62 -1.29 9.94
N GLU A 77 -13.83 -0.84 8.96
CA GLU A 77 -12.38 -0.61 9.12
C GLU A 77 -12.12 0.87 9.42
N PHE A 78 -11.63 1.19 10.62
CA PHE A 78 -11.40 2.57 11.10
C PHE A 78 -10.05 3.14 10.64
N VAL A 79 -9.76 3.01 9.35
CA VAL A 79 -8.49 3.44 8.74
C VAL A 79 -8.79 4.13 7.40
N THR A 80 -8.01 5.14 7.04
CA THR A 80 -8.08 5.76 5.72
C THR A 80 -7.39 4.86 4.69
N GLN A 81 -8.15 4.31 3.74
CA GLN A 81 -7.66 3.32 2.77
C GLN A 81 -8.61 3.10 1.59
N CYS A 82 -8.12 2.45 0.55
CA CYS A 82 -8.94 1.88 -0.52
C CYS A 82 -9.05 0.36 -0.35
N LYS A 83 -10.25 -0.22 -0.55
CA LYS A 83 -10.48 -1.67 -0.39
C LYS A 83 -11.44 -2.23 -1.44
N ILE A 84 -11.36 -3.54 -1.66
CA ILE A 84 -12.36 -4.31 -2.41
C ILE A 84 -13.41 -4.84 -1.45
N VAL A 85 -14.66 -4.82 -1.88
CA VAL A 85 -15.80 -5.44 -1.20
C VAL A 85 -16.30 -6.61 -2.03
N THR A 86 -16.63 -7.71 -1.36
CA THR A 86 -17.19 -8.93 -1.96
C THR A 86 -18.35 -9.42 -1.09
N PRO A 87 -19.13 -10.44 -1.51
CA PRO A 87 -20.22 -10.98 -0.69
C PRO A 87 -19.77 -11.55 0.66
N SER A 88 -18.47 -11.86 0.83
CA SER A 88 -17.93 -12.34 2.10
C SER A 88 -17.50 -11.22 3.05
N THR A 89 -17.48 -9.96 2.60
CA THR A 89 -17.17 -8.81 3.45
C THR A 89 -18.31 -8.58 4.44
N GLN A 90 -18.04 -8.64 5.74
CA GLN A 90 -19.07 -8.43 6.76
C GLN A 90 -19.76 -7.07 6.60
N TYR A 91 -21.08 -7.06 6.80
CA TYR A 91 -21.95 -5.88 6.72
C TYR A 91 -22.09 -5.26 5.33
N VAL A 92 -21.60 -5.92 4.26
CA VAL A 92 -21.81 -5.47 2.88
C VAL A 92 -23.30 -5.32 2.55
N SER A 93 -24.13 -6.22 3.09
CA SER A 93 -25.58 -6.23 2.92
C SER A 93 -26.29 -5.01 3.52
N ASN A 94 -25.62 -4.22 4.36
CA ASN A 94 -26.19 -3.01 4.94
C ASN A 94 -26.32 -1.89 3.89
N LEU A 95 -25.64 -2.01 2.74
CA LEU A 95 -25.93 -1.22 1.55
C LEU A 95 -26.71 -2.11 0.56
N PRO A 96 -28.03 -1.91 0.43
CA PRO A 96 -28.85 -2.73 -0.46
C PRO A 96 -28.34 -2.71 -1.90
N GLY A 97 -28.30 -3.89 -2.52
CA GLY A 97 -27.87 -4.08 -3.91
C GLY A 97 -26.35 -4.05 -4.14
N LEU A 98 -25.52 -3.91 -3.09
CA LEU A 98 -24.08 -4.10 -3.23
C LEU A 98 -23.71 -5.57 -2.99
N SER A 99 -22.90 -6.15 -3.87
CA SER A 99 -22.25 -7.45 -3.60
C SER A 99 -20.76 -7.44 -3.93
N TYR A 100 -20.37 -6.79 -5.01
CA TYR A 100 -18.98 -6.56 -5.40
C TYR A 100 -18.74 -5.08 -5.64
N GLY A 101 -17.59 -4.57 -5.25
CA GLY A 101 -17.27 -3.17 -5.46
C GLY A 101 -15.91 -2.74 -4.93
N THR A 102 -15.61 -1.47 -5.12
CA THR A 102 -14.47 -0.80 -4.49
C THR A 102 -14.96 0.29 -3.55
N ARG A 103 -14.23 0.53 -2.48
CA ARG A 103 -14.55 1.58 -1.51
C ARG A 103 -13.34 2.43 -1.17
N LEU A 104 -13.63 3.68 -0.80
CA LEU A 104 -12.70 4.60 -0.18
C LEU A 104 -13.21 4.89 1.23
N ASP A 105 -12.33 4.65 2.21
CA ASP A 105 -12.56 4.90 3.63
C ASP A 105 -11.76 6.15 4.04
N LEU A 106 -12.41 7.06 4.77
CA LEU A 106 -11.78 8.22 5.41
C LEU A 106 -12.06 8.13 6.91
N ALA A 107 -11.06 7.74 7.70
CA ALA A 107 -11.23 7.57 9.13
C ALA A 107 -11.12 8.90 9.88
N TYR A 108 -11.97 9.08 10.90
CA TYR A 108 -11.77 10.12 11.90
C TYR A 108 -10.76 9.63 12.95
N PRO A 109 -9.79 10.45 13.39
CA PRO A 109 -8.75 10.01 14.33
C PRO A 109 -9.30 9.47 15.65
N GLY A 110 -8.79 8.30 16.07
CA GLY A 110 -8.98 7.77 17.42
C GLY A 110 -10.42 7.37 17.78
N SER A 111 -11.26 7.04 16.79
CA SER A 111 -12.68 6.74 17.02
C SER A 111 -13.23 5.72 16.02
N THR A 112 -14.50 5.34 16.21
CA THR A 112 -15.31 4.56 15.26
C THR A 112 -15.90 5.41 14.14
N LEU A 113 -15.69 6.73 14.20
CA LEU A 113 -16.21 7.70 13.26
C LEU A 113 -15.41 7.72 11.95
N GLY A 114 -16.09 8.00 10.85
CA GLY A 114 -15.46 8.24 9.55
C GLY A 114 -16.47 8.47 8.45
N SER A 115 -16.01 8.42 7.20
CA SER A 115 -16.85 8.46 6.01
C SER A 115 -16.40 7.42 4.99
N GLN A 116 -17.35 6.73 4.37
CA GLN A 116 -17.08 5.77 3.29
C GLN A 116 -17.88 6.15 2.05
N ILE A 117 -17.26 5.99 0.89
CA ILE A 117 -17.94 5.96 -0.40
C ILE A 117 -17.64 4.65 -1.11
N MET A 118 -18.65 4.06 -1.72
CA MET A 118 -18.62 2.74 -2.32
C MET A 118 -19.14 2.81 -3.74
N MET A 119 -18.43 2.16 -4.65
CA MET A 119 -18.80 2.01 -6.05
C MET A 119 -19.02 0.53 -6.31
N GLY A 120 -20.28 0.17 -6.52
CA GLY A 120 -20.73 -1.17 -6.83
C GLY A 120 -20.42 -1.55 -8.27
N ILE A 121 -20.02 -2.81 -8.44
CA ILE A 121 -19.67 -3.42 -9.73
C ILE A 121 -20.73 -4.46 -10.10
N SER A 122 -21.20 -5.27 -9.15
CA SER A 122 -22.19 -6.33 -9.42
C SER A 122 -22.87 -6.83 -8.13
N PRO A 123 -24.17 -7.23 -8.17
CA PRO A 123 -25.12 -6.96 -9.24
C PRO A 123 -25.60 -5.50 -9.15
N GLY A 124 -25.32 -4.70 -10.18
CA GLY A 124 -25.83 -3.32 -10.28
C GLY A 124 -24.78 -2.23 -10.10
N ASN A 125 -25.07 -1.09 -10.75
CA ASN A 125 -24.31 0.15 -10.67
C ASN A 125 -24.88 0.95 -9.50
N ILE A 126 -24.37 0.74 -8.29
CA ILE A 126 -24.78 1.50 -7.11
C ILE A 126 -23.61 2.33 -6.64
N ILE A 127 -23.85 3.59 -6.33
CA ILE A 127 -22.93 4.40 -5.55
C ILE A 127 -23.58 4.61 -4.19
N GLY A 128 -22.91 4.16 -3.14
CA GLY A 128 -23.38 4.28 -1.77
C GLY A 128 -22.38 5.04 -0.91
N PHE A 129 -22.85 5.71 0.12
CA PHE A 129 -21.97 6.35 1.09
C PHE A 129 -22.57 6.32 2.49
N ARG A 130 -21.71 6.44 3.50
CA ARG A 130 -22.12 6.72 4.88
C ARG A 130 -21.10 7.62 5.55
N SER A 131 -21.54 8.35 6.57
CA SER A 131 -20.66 9.16 7.41
C SER A 131 -21.19 9.13 8.84
N GLY A 132 -20.30 9.04 9.81
CA GLY A 132 -20.62 8.84 11.22
C GLY A 132 -19.92 7.61 11.79
N ASP A 133 -20.48 7.03 12.85
CA ASP A 133 -19.94 5.82 13.47
C ASP A 133 -20.16 4.61 12.55
N TYR A 134 -19.09 3.94 12.11
CA TYR A 134 -19.22 2.81 11.19
C TYR A 134 -20.00 1.62 11.75
N ALA A 135 -20.12 1.48 13.07
CA ALA A 135 -20.95 0.44 13.67
C ALA A 135 -22.45 0.70 13.53
N THR A 136 -22.88 1.96 13.41
CA THR A 136 -24.30 2.34 13.48
C THR A 136 -24.81 3.19 12.31
N ALA A 137 -23.93 3.89 11.60
CA ALA A 137 -24.30 4.73 10.47
C ALA A 137 -24.83 3.88 9.31
N ALA A 138 -26.08 4.16 8.94
CA ALA A 138 -26.71 3.56 7.78
C ALA A 138 -26.08 4.08 6.47
N PHE A 139 -26.14 3.24 5.44
CA PHE A 139 -25.75 3.64 4.09
C PHE A 139 -26.86 4.41 3.40
N ASN A 140 -26.45 5.44 2.66
CA ASN A 140 -27.27 6.18 1.72
C ASN A 140 -26.88 5.80 0.30
N ILE A 141 -27.83 5.84 -0.63
CA ILE A 141 -27.62 5.57 -2.05
C ILE A 141 -27.66 6.88 -2.82
N ILE A 142 -26.71 7.06 -3.73
CA ILE A 142 -26.75 8.14 -4.73
C ILE A 142 -27.60 7.67 -5.90
N TYR A 143 -28.64 8.44 -6.19
CA TYR A 143 -29.50 8.24 -7.34
C TYR A 143 -28.87 8.84 -8.61
N HIS A 144 -28.87 8.06 -9.68
CA HIS A 144 -28.32 8.38 -10.99
C HIS A 144 -29.11 7.67 -12.09
N THR A 145 -28.82 7.95 -13.36
CA THR A 145 -29.56 7.38 -14.51
C THR A 145 -29.57 5.85 -14.57
N GLY A 146 -28.56 5.19 -14.02
CA GLY A 146 -28.53 3.72 -13.89
C GLY A 146 -29.45 3.10 -12.83
N ASN A 147 -29.99 3.89 -11.89
CA ASN A 147 -30.87 3.40 -10.80
C ASN A 147 -32.12 4.30 -10.60
N THR A 148 -32.41 5.16 -11.57
CA THR A 148 -33.63 5.98 -11.61
C THR A 148 -34.26 5.96 -12.99
N THR A 149 -35.58 6.13 -13.04
CA THR A 149 -36.31 6.49 -14.26
C THR A 149 -36.65 7.97 -14.24
N ARG A 150 -36.56 8.63 -15.40
CA ARG A 150 -36.98 10.02 -15.58
C ARG A 150 -38.28 10.06 -16.37
N ALA A 151 -39.33 10.61 -15.77
CA ALA A 151 -40.60 10.82 -16.46
C ALA A 151 -40.52 12.03 -17.40
N ALA A 152 -41.50 12.17 -18.29
CA ALA A 152 -41.56 13.27 -19.26
C ALA A 152 -41.66 14.66 -18.60
N ASP A 153 -42.23 14.73 -17.39
CA ASP A 153 -42.28 15.94 -16.56
C ASP A 153 -40.96 16.24 -15.81
N GLY A 154 -39.95 15.39 -15.98
CA GLY A 154 -38.65 15.52 -15.35
C GLY A 154 -38.54 14.93 -13.94
N THR A 155 -39.61 14.36 -13.38
CA THR A 155 -39.55 13.69 -12.07
C THR A 155 -38.67 12.44 -12.13
N LEU A 156 -37.94 12.19 -11.04
CA LEU A 156 -37.10 11.01 -10.88
C LEU A 156 -37.78 10.02 -9.93
N LYS A 157 -37.79 8.75 -10.31
CA LYS A 157 -38.23 7.64 -9.46
C LYS A 157 -37.13 6.61 -9.35
N ALA A 158 -36.87 6.13 -8.15
CA ALA A 158 -35.98 4.98 -7.93
C ALA A 158 -36.51 3.75 -8.69
N ILE A 159 -35.60 2.96 -9.25
CA ILE A 159 -35.90 1.66 -9.87
C ILE A 159 -36.02 0.59 -8.79
#